data_AF-A0A2E9CE97-F1
#
_entry.id   AF-A0A2E9CE97-F1
#
_cell.length_a   1.000
_cell.length_b   1.000
_cell.length_c   1.000
_cell.angle_alpha   90.00
_cell.angle_beta   90.00
_cell.angle_gamma   90.00
#
_symmetry.space_group_name_H-M   'P 1'
#
loop_
_entity.id
_entity.type
_entity.pdbx_description
1 polymer ?
#
loop_
_entity_poly.entity_id
_entity_poly.type
_entity_poly.pdbx_seq_one_letter_code
_entity_poly.pdbx_strand_id
1 'polypeptide(L)'
;MGFLDWLFGRDRKKDDVGDSKELEAIATLKKQLNNMEIKGNKLQRQVGEQKDLAKNMLKIGNKIGAREALVRSNVYLQKYNQLSNSRLNLQTLIDNISDATDAKELVSAMKIGNQVVSEMISEVETEDLEKTMIEMEENRDRVDIMNETLADTTAIETNMSMEFTEGIDEQLAALEMEISGELPDIKDKEIENIGESEEREKEEENQEAKENLESEEKGMDETE
;
A
#
# COMPACT_ATOMS: atom_id res chain seq x y z
N MET A 1 -1.40 -54.57 -29.53
CA MET A 1 -1.19 -53.65 -28.39
C MET A 1 -0.37 -54.40 -27.36
N GLY A 2 0.86 -53.94 -27.10
CA GLY A 2 1.89 -54.72 -26.43
C GLY A 2 1.80 -54.68 -24.91
N PHE A 3 2.11 -55.81 -24.28
CA PHE A 3 2.17 -56.02 -22.82
C PHE A 3 3.17 -55.08 -22.11
N LEU A 4 4.16 -54.55 -22.85
CA LEU A 4 5.13 -53.56 -22.37
C LEU A 4 4.51 -52.18 -22.12
N ASP A 5 3.41 -51.85 -22.80
CA ASP A 5 2.71 -50.56 -22.65
C ASP A 5 1.84 -50.51 -21.36
N TRP A 6 1.58 -51.67 -20.76
CA TRP A 6 0.90 -51.81 -19.48
C TRP A 6 1.87 -51.77 -18.28
N LEU A 7 3.13 -52.23 -18.47
CA LEU A 7 4.14 -52.29 -17.42
C LEU A 7 4.84 -50.95 -17.16
N PHE A 8 4.90 -50.07 -18.17
CA PHE A 8 5.52 -48.74 -18.07
C PHE A 8 4.50 -47.61 -17.95
N GLY A 9 3.45 -47.84 -17.18
CA GLY A 9 2.67 -46.75 -16.59
C GLY A 9 2.10 -45.78 -17.62
N ARG A 10 1.15 -46.29 -18.44
CA ARG A 10 0.20 -45.46 -19.18
C ARG A 10 -0.21 -44.26 -18.34
N ASP A 11 0.14 -43.08 -18.83
CA ASP A 11 -0.18 -41.74 -18.33
C ASP A 11 -1.34 -41.72 -17.34
N ARG A 12 -1.01 -41.87 -16.06
CA ARG A 12 -1.93 -41.49 -15.00
C ARG A 12 -1.72 -40.00 -14.73
N LYS A 13 -2.75 -39.25 -15.12
CA LYS A 13 -3.13 -37.91 -14.68
C LYS A 13 -2.51 -36.74 -15.47
N LYS A 14 -3.29 -36.26 -16.44
CA LYS A 14 -3.26 -34.86 -16.89
C LYS A 14 -3.97 -33.91 -15.90
N ASP A 15 -4.69 -34.46 -14.91
CA ASP A 15 -5.52 -33.68 -13.97
C ASP A 15 -4.82 -33.30 -12.65
N ASP A 16 -3.69 -33.94 -12.28
CA ASP A 16 -2.84 -33.53 -11.13
C ASP A 16 -1.77 -32.49 -11.53
N VAL A 17 -1.60 -32.22 -12.83
CA VAL A 17 -0.54 -31.35 -13.35
C VAL A 17 -0.91 -29.87 -13.21
N GLY A 18 -2.19 -29.57 -12.95
CA GLY A 18 -2.65 -28.25 -12.53
C GLY A 18 -1.89 -27.83 -11.29
N ASP A 19 -2.28 -28.38 -10.13
CA ASP A 19 -1.82 -27.97 -8.78
C ASP A 19 -0.27 -27.95 -8.63
N SER A 20 0.43 -28.80 -9.37
CA SER A 20 1.91 -28.79 -9.40
C SER A 20 2.51 -27.49 -9.95
N LYS A 21 1.87 -26.85 -10.94
CA LYS A 21 2.37 -25.65 -11.62
C LYS A 21 2.10 -24.39 -10.84
N GLU A 22 0.93 -24.24 -10.20
CA GLU A 22 0.68 -23.07 -9.34
C GLU A 22 1.60 -23.11 -8.12
N LEU A 23 1.81 -24.29 -7.50
CA LEU A 23 2.76 -24.46 -6.41
C LEU A 23 4.20 -24.16 -6.83
N GLU A 24 4.63 -24.61 -8.01
CA GLU A 24 5.96 -24.30 -8.57
C GLU A 24 6.13 -22.80 -8.85
N ALA A 25 5.09 -22.15 -9.39
CA ALA A 25 5.08 -20.71 -9.64
C ALA A 25 5.20 -19.92 -8.33
N ILE A 26 4.38 -20.23 -7.32
CA ILE A 26 4.44 -19.61 -5.99
C ILE A 26 5.82 -19.82 -5.35
N ALA A 27 6.37 -21.03 -5.43
CA ALA A 27 7.70 -21.33 -4.88
C ALA A 27 8.79 -20.49 -5.56
N THR A 28 8.73 -20.35 -6.88
CA THR A 28 9.67 -19.53 -7.66
C THR A 28 9.55 -18.04 -7.31
N LEU A 29 8.33 -17.52 -7.19
CA LEU A 29 8.07 -16.14 -6.80
C LEU A 29 8.56 -15.85 -5.37
N LYS A 30 8.29 -16.75 -4.42
CA LYS A 30 8.78 -16.64 -3.03
C LYS A 30 10.32 -16.67 -2.95
N LYS A 31 10.97 -17.53 -3.74
CA LYS A 31 12.44 -17.55 -3.85
C LYS A 31 12.97 -16.21 -4.37
N GLN A 32 12.32 -15.64 -5.38
CA GLN A 32 12.71 -14.34 -5.91
C GLN A 32 12.49 -13.22 -4.90
N LEU A 33 11.40 -13.25 -4.14
CA LEU A 33 11.11 -12.29 -3.07
C LEU A 33 12.18 -12.32 -1.98
N ASN A 34 12.63 -13.52 -1.56
CA ASN A 34 13.74 -13.67 -0.62
C ASN A 34 15.06 -13.11 -1.18
N ASN A 35 15.38 -13.38 -2.45
CA ASN A 35 16.55 -12.80 -3.10
C ASN A 35 16.50 -11.27 -3.14
N MET A 36 15.32 -10.69 -3.39
CA MET A 36 15.12 -9.25 -3.37
C MET A 36 15.25 -8.69 -1.96
N GLU A 37 14.79 -9.39 -0.93
CA GLU A 37 14.97 -8.99 0.47
C GLU A 37 16.44 -8.91 0.87
N ILE A 38 17.23 -9.94 0.56
CA ILE A 38 18.68 -9.94 0.83
C ILE A 38 19.36 -8.77 0.13
N LYS A 39 19.01 -8.51 -1.14
CA LYS A 39 19.54 -7.36 -1.90
C LYS A 39 19.10 -6.02 -1.30
N GLY A 40 17.86 -5.92 -0.84
CA GLY A 40 17.31 -4.73 -0.19
C GLY A 40 18.05 -4.39 1.10
N ASN A 41 18.25 -5.39 1.97
CA ASN A 41 19.00 -5.22 3.21
C ASN A 41 20.44 -4.74 2.95
N LYS A 42 21.08 -5.27 1.90
CA LYS A 42 22.40 -4.80 1.49
C LYS A 42 22.37 -3.33 1.04
N LEU A 43 21.42 -2.94 0.20
CA LEU A 43 21.29 -1.55 -0.27
C LEU A 43 21.03 -0.59 0.90
N GLN A 44 20.15 -0.96 1.83
CA GLN A 44 19.85 -0.15 3.02
C GLN A 44 21.10 0.02 3.91
N ARG A 45 21.90 -1.04 4.07
CA ARG A 45 23.19 -0.94 4.77
C ARG A 45 24.14 0.03 4.05
N GLN A 46 24.23 -0.05 2.72
CA GLN A 46 25.07 0.85 1.92
C GLN A 46 24.60 2.31 2.01
N VAL A 47 23.30 2.58 2.12
CA VAL A 47 22.77 3.92 2.41
C VAL A 47 23.34 4.43 3.74
N GLY A 48 23.24 3.63 4.80
CA GLY A 48 23.79 3.97 6.12
C GLY A 48 25.30 4.24 6.08
N GLU A 49 26.06 3.32 5.48
CA GLU A 49 27.52 3.44 5.31
C GLU A 49 27.93 4.74 4.60
N GLN A 50 27.20 5.15 3.54
CA GLN A 50 27.48 6.40 2.84
C GLN A 50 27.09 7.65 3.64
N LYS A 51 25.99 7.60 4.40
CA LYS A 51 25.61 8.71 5.30
C LYS A 51 26.64 8.90 6.41
N ASP A 52 27.13 7.82 7.01
CA ASP A 52 28.19 7.87 8.03
C ASP A 52 29.50 8.40 7.44
N LEU A 53 29.83 8.00 6.21
CA LEU A 53 30.98 8.54 5.48
C LEU A 53 30.82 10.05 5.24
N ALA A 54 29.63 10.52 4.83
CA ALA A 54 29.35 11.94 4.68
C ALA A 54 29.55 12.71 5.99
N LYS A 55 29.05 12.17 7.12
CA LYS A 55 29.26 12.74 8.46
C LYS A 55 30.74 12.85 8.80
N ASN A 56 31.52 11.82 8.52
CA ASN A 56 32.96 11.83 8.79
C ASN A 56 33.71 12.83 7.91
N MET A 57 33.32 12.99 6.64
CA MET A 57 33.89 13.99 5.74
C MET A 57 33.58 15.42 6.19
N LEU A 58 32.36 15.67 6.70
CA LEU A 58 31.99 16.96 7.28
C LEU A 58 32.82 17.31 8.52
N LYS A 59 33.06 16.35 9.42
CA LYS A 59 33.87 16.55 10.63
C LYS A 59 35.30 17.03 10.34
N ILE A 60 35.87 16.62 9.20
CA ILE A 60 37.20 17.05 8.76
C ILE A 60 37.16 18.27 7.82
N GLY A 61 36.00 18.90 7.64
CA GLY A 61 35.81 20.09 6.80
C GLY A 61 35.71 19.82 5.29
N ASN A 62 35.65 18.55 4.86
CA ASN A 62 35.56 18.17 3.45
C ASN A 62 34.12 18.16 2.95
N LYS A 63 33.58 19.34 2.63
CA LYS A 63 32.21 19.50 2.12
C LYS A 63 31.98 18.84 0.76
N ILE A 64 32.99 18.86 -0.12
CA ILE A 64 32.89 18.25 -1.46
C ILE A 64 32.76 16.73 -1.34
N GLY A 65 33.63 16.09 -0.55
CA GLY A 65 33.57 14.65 -0.31
C GLY A 65 32.29 14.22 0.42
N ALA A 66 31.79 15.04 1.34
CA ALA A 66 30.51 14.79 1.99
C ALA A 66 29.33 14.82 1.00
N ARG A 67 29.31 15.82 0.10
CA ARG A 67 28.31 15.91 -0.97
C ARG A 67 28.31 14.68 -1.86
N GLU A 68 29.48 14.23 -2.32
CA GLU A 68 29.59 13.03 -3.17
C GLU A 68 29.10 11.77 -2.45
N ALA A 69 29.39 11.64 -1.17
CA ALA A 69 28.90 10.53 -0.34
C ALA A 69 27.36 10.54 -0.23
N LEU A 70 26.75 11.72 -0.07
CA LEU A 70 25.29 11.86 -0.04
C LEU A 70 24.63 11.52 -1.38
N VAL A 71 25.24 11.94 -2.49
CA VAL A 71 24.80 11.53 -3.83
C VAL A 71 24.80 10.00 -3.95
N ARG A 72 25.87 9.32 -3.51
CA ARG A 72 25.95 7.85 -3.52
C ARG A 72 24.91 7.21 -2.61
N SER A 73 24.72 7.75 -1.39
CA SER A 73 23.65 7.32 -0.47
C SER A 73 22.29 7.35 -1.15
N ASN A 74 21.95 8.46 -1.80
CA ASN A 74 20.64 8.61 -2.44
C ASN A 74 20.49 7.66 -3.65
N VAL A 75 21.57 7.35 -4.37
CA VAL A 75 21.51 6.36 -5.47
C VAL A 75 21.20 4.97 -4.94
N TYR A 76 21.79 4.58 -3.79
CA TYR A 76 21.45 3.31 -3.15
C TYR A 76 20.02 3.30 -2.63
N LEU A 77 19.54 4.42 -2.09
CA LEU A 77 18.16 4.57 -1.62
C LEU A 77 17.15 4.43 -2.77
N GLN A 78 17.43 5.03 -3.93
CA GLN A 78 16.58 4.86 -5.12
C GLN A 78 16.51 3.42 -5.58
N LYS A 79 17.66 2.74 -5.65
CA LYS A 79 17.70 1.31 -5.99
C LYS A 79 16.91 0.48 -4.97
N TYR A 80 16.98 0.83 -3.69
CA TYR A 80 16.18 0.19 -2.65
C TYR A 80 14.68 0.43 -2.87
N ASN A 81 14.25 1.66 -3.16
CA ASN A 81 12.84 1.97 -3.42
C ASN A 81 12.29 1.26 -4.66
N GLN A 82 13.06 1.22 -5.76
CA GLN A 82 12.69 0.45 -6.95
C GLN A 82 12.54 -1.05 -6.64
N LEU A 83 13.46 -1.59 -5.83
CA LEU A 83 13.40 -2.98 -5.38
C LEU A 83 12.20 -3.23 -4.46
N SER A 84 11.85 -2.28 -3.59
CA SER A 84 10.68 -2.33 -2.72
C SER A 84 9.38 -2.39 -3.52
N ASN A 85 9.23 -1.53 -4.53
CA ASN A 85 8.07 -1.56 -5.43
C ASN A 85 7.98 -2.90 -6.18
N SER A 86 9.12 -3.44 -6.63
CA SER A 86 9.16 -4.75 -7.28
C SER A 86 8.77 -5.89 -6.33
N ARG A 87 9.15 -5.80 -5.04
CA ARG A 87 8.73 -6.77 -4.01
C ARG A 87 7.23 -6.73 -3.78
N LEU A 88 6.64 -5.53 -3.69
CA LEU A 88 5.20 -5.36 -3.54
C LEU A 88 4.46 -6.01 -4.71
N ASN A 89 4.88 -5.74 -5.95
CA ASN A 89 4.28 -6.34 -7.14
C ASN A 89 4.38 -7.88 -7.15
N LEU A 90 5.51 -8.44 -6.71
CA LEU A 90 5.66 -9.90 -6.58
C LEU A 90 4.74 -10.49 -5.49
N GLN A 91 4.57 -9.79 -4.37
CA GLN A 91 3.67 -10.22 -3.31
C GLN A 91 2.22 -10.23 -3.82
N THR A 92 1.78 -9.15 -4.46
CA THR A 92 0.45 -9.08 -5.09
C THR A 92 0.24 -10.19 -6.11
N LEU A 93 1.26 -10.54 -6.90
CA LEU A 93 1.14 -11.66 -7.84
C LEU A 93 0.99 -13.01 -7.13
N ILE A 94 1.68 -13.24 -6.01
CA ILE A 94 1.53 -14.45 -5.21
C ILE A 94 0.10 -14.53 -4.65
N ASP A 95 -0.41 -13.42 -4.11
CA ASP A 95 -1.75 -13.34 -3.53
C ASP A 95 -2.81 -13.61 -4.61
N ASN A 96 -2.70 -12.98 -5.79
CA ASN A 96 -3.59 -13.22 -6.92
C ASN A 96 -3.60 -14.69 -7.40
N ILE A 97 -2.44 -15.36 -7.40
CA ILE A 97 -2.38 -16.79 -7.74
C ILE A 97 -3.11 -17.61 -6.68
N SER A 98 -2.93 -17.27 -5.40
CA SER A 98 -3.64 -17.94 -4.29
C SER A 98 -5.15 -17.77 -4.42
N ASP A 99 -5.63 -16.55 -4.64
CA ASP A 99 -7.05 -16.25 -4.81
C ASP A 99 -7.65 -16.99 -6.02
N ALA A 100 -6.90 -17.07 -7.12
CA ALA A 100 -7.31 -17.83 -8.31
C ALA A 100 -7.38 -19.34 -8.03
N THR A 101 -6.46 -19.88 -7.22
CA THR A 101 -6.48 -21.28 -6.78
C THR A 101 -7.71 -21.55 -5.91
N ASP A 102 -8.01 -20.69 -4.93
CA ASP A 102 -9.19 -20.83 -4.07
C ASP A 102 -10.49 -20.75 -4.88
N ALA A 103 -10.57 -19.84 -5.86
CA ALA A 103 -11.71 -19.74 -6.76
C ALA A 103 -11.88 -21.01 -7.63
N LYS A 104 -10.77 -21.59 -8.12
CA LYS A 104 -10.77 -22.87 -8.85
C LYS A 104 -11.30 -24.02 -7.98
N GLU A 105 -10.88 -24.10 -6.72
CA GLU A 105 -11.37 -25.10 -5.77
C GLU A 105 -12.86 -24.94 -5.48
N LEU A 106 -13.34 -23.71 -5.29
CA LEU A 106 -14.76 -23.42 -5.09
C LEU A 106 -15.59 -23.86 -6.30
N VAL A 107 -15.18 -23.52 -7.52
CA VAL A 107 -15.87 -23.92 -8.75
C VAL A 107 -15.90 -25.44 -8.89
N SER A 108 -14.81 -26.13 -8.54
CA SER A 108 -14.75 -27.59 -8.53
C SER A 108 -15.76 -28.18 -7.54
N ALA A 109 -15.84 -27.65 -6.32
CA ALA A 109 -16.80 -28.07 -5.30
C ALA A 109 -18.25 -27.83 -5.74
N MET A 110 -18.55 -26.68 -6.35
CA MET A 110 -19.86 -26.37 -6.91
C MET A 110 -20.25 -27.35 -8.02
N LYS A 111 -19.31 -27.72 -8.89
CA LYS A 111 -19.54 -28.70 -9.96
C LYS A 111 -19.91 -30.07 -9.39
N ILE A 112 -19.21 -30.53 -8.36
CA ILE A 112 -19.51 -31.79 -7.66
C ILE A 112 -20.90 -31.71 -6.99
N GLY A 113 -21.20 -30.61 -6.30
CA GLY A 113 -22.51 -30.39 -5.68
C GLY A 113 -23.65 -30.43 -6.69
N ASN A 114 -23.49 -29.77 -7.84
CA ASN A 114 -24.48 -29.80 -8.92
C ASN A 114 -24.65 -31.20 -9.53
N GLN A 115 -23.57 -31.98 -9.66
CA GLN A 115 -23.66 -33.36 -10.11
C GLN A 115 -24.50 -34.20 -9.14
N VAL A 116 -24.24 -34.10 -7.84
CA VAL A 116 -25.02 -34.80 -6.80
C VAL A 116 -26.49 -34.38 -6.82
N VAL A 117 -26.77 -33.08 -6.94
CA VAL A 117 -28.15 -32.57 -7.05
C VAL A 117 -28.83 -33.10 -8.31
N SER A 118 -28.13 -33.13 -9.46
CA SER A 118 -28.68 -33.67 -10.70
C SER A 118 -28.96 -35.18 -10.60
N GLU A 119 -28.10 -35.94 -9.93
CA GLU A 119 -28.32 -37.36 -9.67
C GLU A 119 -29.55 -37.57 -8.78
N MET A 120 -29.66 -36.81 -7.68
CA MET A 120 -30.84 -36.83 -6.79
C MET A 120 -32.13 -36.45 -7.51
N ILE A 121 -32.10 -35.40 -8.34
CA ILE A 121 -33.25 -35.00 -9.17
C ILE A 121 -33.58 -36.14 -10.13
N SER A 122 -32.61 -36.74 -10.82
CA SER A 122 -32.88 -37.84 -11.76
C SER A 122 -33.51 -39.07 -11.10
N GLU A 123 -33.13 -39.38 -9.85
CA GLU A 123 -33.75 -40.45 -9.06
C GLU A 123 -35.22 -40.11 -8.73
N VAL A 124 -35.52 -38.83 -8.43
CA VAL A 124 -36.89 -38.34 -8.17
C VAL A 124 -37.72 -38.20 -9.46
N GLU A 125 -37.11 -37.81 -10.57
CA GLU A 125 -37.71 -37.62 -11.90
C GLU A 125 -38.27 -38.91 -12.50
N THR A 126 -37.84 -40.09 -12.03
CA THR A 126 -38.43 -41.38 -12.45
C THR A 126 -39.78 -41.71 -11.80
N GLU A 127 -40.19 -41.00 -10.74
CA GLU A 127 -41.48 -41.22 -10.07
C GLU A 127 -42.53 -40.10 -10.31
N ASP A 128 -42.16 -38.85 -10.66
CA ASP A 128 -43.15 -37.73 -10.69
C ASP A 128 -42.87 -36.56 -11.70
N LEU A 129 -42.52 -36.86 -12.96
CA LEU A 129 -41.94 -35.85 -13.90
C LEU A 129 -42.88 -34.75 -14.47
N GLU A 130 -44.19 -34.92 -14.59
CA GLU A 130 -44.94 -34.08 -15.56
C GLU A 130 -45.28 -32.65 -15.09
N LYS A 131 -45.02 -32.29 -13.82
CA LYS A 131 -45.54 -31.04 -13.23
C LYS A 131 -44.50 -29.95 -12.94
N THR A 132 -43.21 -30.27 -12.88
CA THR A 132 -42.19 -29.37 -12.30
C THR A 132 -41.27 -28.70 -13.33
N MET A 133 -41.27 -29.18 -14.59
CA MET A 133 -40.40 -28.65 -15.65
C MET A 133 -40.69 -27.19 -16.08
N ILE A 134 -41.79 -26.59 -15.62
CA ILE A 134 -42.16 -25.21 -15.97
C ILE A 134 -41.50 -24.17 -15.04
N GLU A 135 -40.99 -24.56 -13.87
CA GLU A 135 -40.45 -23.60 -12.87
C GLU A 135 -38.92 -23.40 -12.94
N MET A 136 -38.21 -24.06 -13.86
CA MET A 136 -36.73 -24.05 -13.94
C MET A 136 -36.14 -23.03 -14.94
N GLU A 137 -36.96 -22.30 -15.70
CA GLU A 137 -36.50 -21.39 -16.76
C GLU A 137 -35.99 -20.02 -16.22
N GLU A 138 -36.10 -19.75 -14.92
CA GLU A 138 -35.78 -18.43 -14.32
C GLU A 138 -34.35 -18.25 -13.75
N ASN A 139 -33.44 -19.22 -13.85
CA ASN A 139 -32.10 -19.10 -13.21
C ASN A 139 -30.91 -18.86 -14.17
N ARG A 140 -31.15 -18.47 -15.43
CA ARG A 140 -30.10 -18.33 -16.45
C ARG A 140 -29.39 -16.97 -16.46
N ASP A 141 -29.88 -15.97 -15.72
CA ASP A 141 -29.38 -14.58 -15.76
C ASP A 141 -28.17 -14.29 -14.83
N ARG A 142 -27.62 -15.29 -14.14
CA ARG A 142 -26.53 -15.09 -13.16
C ARG A 142 -25.10 -15.18 -13.71
N VAL A 143 -24.91 -15.47 -14.99
CA VAL A 143 -23.58 -15.71 -15.57
C VAL A 143 -22.99 -14.49 -16.28
N ASP A 144 -23.82 -13.55 -16.75
CA ASP A 144 -23.34 -12.37 -17.49
C ASP A 144 -22.73 -11.28 -16.61
N ILE A 145 -23.13 -11.19 -15.34
CA ILE A 145 -22.64 -10.20 -14.37
C ILE A 145 -21.17 -10.46 -13.96
N MET A 146 -20.71 -11.72 -14.03
CA MET A 146 -19.40 -12.13 -13.53
C MET A 146 -18.24 -11.80 -14.49
N ASN A 147 -18.53 -11.59 -15.79
CA ASN A 147 -17.53 -11.19 -16.78
C ASN A 147 -17.30 -9.67 -16.84
N GLU A 148 -18.23 -8.86 -16.33
CA GLU A 148 -18.11 -7.40 -16.32
C GLU A 148 -17.22 -6.90 -15.15
N THR A 149 -17.07 -7.69 -14.08
CA THR A 149 -16.33 -7.28 -12.87
C THR A 149 -14.82 -7.51 -12.92
N LEU A 150 -14.31 -8.29 -13.89
CA LEU A 150 -12.87 -8.63 -13.99
C LEU A 150 -12.07 -7.72 -14.93
N ALA A 151 -12.74 -6.80 -15.64
CA ALA A 151 -12.11 -5.93 -16.64
C ALA A 151 -11.54 -4.61 -16.06
N ASP A 152 -11.79 -4.29 -14.78
CA ASP A 152 -11.62 -2.93 -14.25
C ASP A 152 -10.62 -2.77 -13.09
N THR A 153 -9.62 -3.65 -13.00
CA THR A 153 -8.53 -3.47 -12.01
C THR A 153 -7.23 -3.02 -12.67
N THR A 154 -7.24 -1.71 -12.96
CA THR A 154 -6.19 -0.75 -12.57
C THR A 154 -4.84 -0.84 -13.29
N ALA A 155 -4.81 -0.17 -14.43
CA ALA A 155 -3.67 0.62 -14.90
C ALA A 155 -3.46 1.84 -14.00
N ILE A 156 -2.33 1.93 -13.28
CA ILE A 156 -1.80 3.21 -12.77
C ILE A 156 -0.26 3.18 -12.89
N GLU A 157 0.22 3.85 -13.95
CA GLU A 157 1.57 4.39 -14.04
C GLU A 157 1.68 5.61 -13.10
N THR A 158 2.82 5.83 -12.44
CA THR A 158 3.36 7.20 -12.32
C THR A 158 4.88 7.21 -12.11
N ASN A 159 5.56 7.51 -13.22
CA ASN A 159 6.68 8.44 -13.38
C ASN A 159 7.31 9.02 -12.09
N MET A 160 8.56 8.63 -11.80
CA MET A 160 9.49 9.47 -11.03
C MET A 160 10.89 9.35 -11.62
N SER A 161 11.21 10.28 -12.50
CA SER A 161 12.58 10.61 -12.84
C SER A 161 12.76 12.12 -12.80
N MET A 162 13.93 12.52 -12.27
CA MET A 162 14.61 13.79 -12.51
C MET A 162 14.34 14.95 -11.53
N GLU A 163 14.68 14.76 -10.26
CA GLU A 163 15.06 15.88 -9.36
C GLU A 163 15.99 15.32 -8.27
N PHE A 164 17.30 15.34 -8.48
CA PHE A 164 18.25 14.62 -7.60
C PHE A 164 19.42 15.45 -7.10
N THR A 165 19.59 16.65 -7.63
CA THR A 165 20.62 17.59 -7.17
C THR A 165 20.06 18.72 -6.31
N GLU A 166 18.75 19.02 -6.42
CA GLU A 166 18.15 20.16 -5.71
C GLU A 166 18.04 19.97 -4.19
N GLY A 167 18.00 18.73 -3.69
CA GLY A 167 17.90 18.45 -2.24
C GLY A 167 19.20 18.03 -1.54
N ILE A 168 20.33 17.90 -2.25
CA ILE A 168 21.59 17.45 -1.62
C ILE A 168 22.15 18.54 -0.70
N ASP A 169 21.93 19.80 -1.04
CA ASP A 169 22.47 20.95 -0.32
C ASP A 169 21.74 21.14 1.00
N GLU A 170 20.42 20.93 0.99
CA GLU A 170 19.58 20.88 2.18
C GLU A 170 19.95 19.68 3.08
N GLN A 171 20.17 18.50 2.50
CA GLN A 171 20.65 17.33 3.27
C GLN A 171 22.02 17.58 3.90
N LEU A 172 22.93 18.24 3.17
CA LEU A 172 24.24 18.61 3.68
C LEU A 172 24.12 19.61 4.83
N ALA A 173 23.28 20.64 4.69
CA ALA A 173 23.02 21.63 5.73
C ALA A 173 22.39 21.00 6.99
N ALA A 174 21.43 20.09 6.83
CA ALA A 174 20.84 19.35 7.93
C ALA A 174 21.87 18.48 8.68
N LEU A 175 22.76 17.82 7.94
CA LEU A 175 23.86 17.04 8.52
C LEU A 175 24.90 17.90 9.21
N GLU A 176 25.21 19.09 8.68
CA GLU A 176 26.10 20.05 9.33
C GLU A 176 25.51 20.53 10.67
N MET A 177 24.19 20.79 10.72
CA MET A 177 23.46 21.14 11.94
C MET A 177 23.41 19.98 12.95
N GLU A 178 23.22 18.74 12.49
CA GLU A 178 23.28 17.54 13.35
C GLU A 178 24.67 17.37 13.99
N ILE A 179 25.75 17.65 13.24
CA ILE A 179 27.14 17.48 13.70
C ILE A 179 27.57 18.63 14.61
N SER A 180 27.16 19.86 14.34
CA SER A 180 27.53 21.01 15.18
C SER A 180 26.90 20.94 16.57
N GLY A 181 25.89 20.09 16.77
CA GLY A 181 25.16 19.98 18.04
C GLY A 181 24.36 21.24 18.37
N GLU A 182 24.30 22.21 17.46
CA GLU A 182 23.37 23.32 17.51
C GLU A 182 22.01 22.76 17.12
N LEU A 183 21.31 22.20 18.11
CA LEU A 183 19.87 22.45 18.22
C LEU A 183 19.66 23.93 17.91
N PRO A 184 18.67 24.33 17.08
CA PRO A 184 18.39 25.74 16.88
C PRO A 184 18.33 26.38 18.26
N ASP A 185 19.30 27.25 18.51
CA ASP A 185 19.37 28.00 19.75
C ASP A 185 18.15 28.91 19.66
N ILE A 186 17.06 28.49 20.31
CA ILE A 186 15.99 29.38 20.71
C ILE A 186 16.62 30.26 21.80
N LYS A 187 17.63 31.05 21.42
CA LYS A 187 18.04 32.23 22.17
C LYS A 187 16.85 33.13 22.10
N ASP A 188 16.05 33.10 23.16
CA ASP A 188 15.27 34.23 23.63
C ASP A 188 14.67 35.07 22.49
N LYS A 189 13.98 34.43 21.54
CA LYS A 189 12.77 35.07 21.06
C LYS A 189 11.86 34.94 22.24
N GLU A 190 11.78 36.03 23.00
CA GLU A 190 10.70 36.35 23.90
C GLU A 190 9.49 35.56 23.43
N ILE A 191 9.09 34.57 24.22
CA ILE A 191 7.71 34.14 24.21
C ILE A 191 6.99 35.42 24.59
N GLU A 192 6.57 36.20 23.59
CA GLU A 192 5.60 37.25 23.79
C GLU A 192 4.49 36.58 24.56
N ASN A 193 4.33 37.06 25.78
CA ASN A 193 3.45 36.55 26.78
C ASN A 193 2.03 36.58 26.21
N ILE A 194 1.56 35.45 25.68
CA ILE A 194 0.19 35.25 25.19
C ILE A 194 -0.83 35.52 26.33
N GLY A 195 -0.38 35.66 27.58
CA GLY A 195 -1.20 36.10 28.71
C GLY A 195 -1.59 37.59 28.70
N GLU A 196 -0.86 38.48 27.99
CA GLU A 196 -1.22 39.92 27.95
C GLU A 196 -2.20 40.29 26.83
N SER A 197 -2.32 39.47 25.77
CA SER A 197 -3.29 39.72 24.70
C SER A 197 -4.71 39.42 25.12
N GLU A 198 -4.94 38.39 25.96
CA GLU A 198 -6.29 38.07 26.46
C GLU A 198 -6.79 39.07 27.53
N GLU A 199 -5.89 39.72 28.28
CA GLU A 199 -6.29 40.75 29.26
C GLU A 199 -6.61 42.09 28.57
N ARG A 200 -5.91 42.45 27.49
CA ARG A 200 -6.22 43.68 26.72
C ARG A 200 -7.50 43.54 25.90
N GLU A 201 -7.75 42.37 25.29
CA GLU A 201 -9.03 42.13 24.58
C GLU A 201 -10.23 42.13 25.55
N LYS A 202 -10.08 41.60 26.77
CA LYS A 202 -11.13 41.67 27.80
C LYS A 202 -11.32 43.07 28.40
N GLU A 203 -10.29 43.90 28.47
CA GLU A 203 -10.43 45.29 28.90
C GLU A 203 -11.08 46.18 27.83
N GLU A 204 -10.79 45.96 26.55
CA GLU A 204 -11.44 46.67 25.44
C GLU A 204 -12.93 46.28 25.31
N GLU A 205 -13.26 44.99 25.40
CA GLU A 205 -14.66 44.52 25.33
C GLU A 205 -15.52 45.01 26.52
N ASN A 206 -14.90 45.19 27.70
CA ASN A 206 -15.58 45.68 28.91
C ASN A 206 -15.67 47.23 28.96
N GLN A 207 -14.84 47.95 28.22
CA GLN A 207 -14.98 49.40 28.00
C GLN A 207 -16.09 49.70 26.98
N GLU A 208 -16.15 48.94 25.88
CA GLU A 208 -17.20 49.10 24.86
C GLU A 208 -18.61 48.74 25.41
N ALA A 209 -18.69 47.73 26.28
CA ALA A 209 -19.94 47.40 26.99
C ALA A 209 -20.40 48.49 27.97
N LYS A 210 -19.46 49.22 28.60
CA LYS A 210 -19.78 50.34 29.52
C LYS A 210 -20.22 51.60 28.77
N GLU A 211 -19.59 51.93 27.64
CA GLU A 211 -20.02 53.06 26.80
C GLU A 211 -21.42 52.84 26.22
N ASN A 212 -21.77 51.61 25.84
CA ASN A 212 -23.12 51.29 25.37
C ASN A 212 -24.18 51.41 26.48
N LEU A 213 -23.87 51.00 27.72
CA LEU A 213 -24.80 51.16 28.86
C LEU A 213 -25.00 52.63 29.28
N GLU A 214 -23.95 53.46 29.26
CA GLU A 214 -24.06 54.90 29.58
C GLU A 214 -24.82 55.69 28.49
N SER A 215 -24.77 55.25 27.23
CA SER A 215 -25.54 55.87 26.14
C SER A 215 -27.02 55.47 26.16
N GLU A 216 -27.36 54.26 26.63
CA GLU A 216 -28.75 53.86 26.87
C GLU A 216 -29.37 54.58 28.09
N GLU A 217 -28.63 54.78 29.19
CA GLU A 217 -29.14 55.54 30.35
C GLU A 217 -29.35 57.03 30.02
N LYS A 218 -28.46 57.65 29.23
CA LYS A 218 -28.67 59.05 28.78
C LYS A 218 -29.80 59.19 27.76
N GLY A 219 -30.14 58.13 27.03
CA GLY A 219 -31.28 58.12 26.11
C GLY A 219 -32.65 58.00 26.80
N MET A 220 -32.68 57.56 28.07
CA MET A 220 -33.93 57.42 28.84
C MET A 220 -34.27 58.67 29.68
N ASP A 221 -33.32 59.59 29.89
CA ASP A 221 -33.52 60.83 30.68
C ASP A 221 -33.90 62.06 29.80
N GLU A 222 -34.00 61.90 28.48
CA GLU A 222 -34.52 62.93 27.56
C GLU A 222 -35.98 62.66 27.09
N THR A 223 -36.66 61.70 27.71
CA THR A 223 -38.09 61.44 27.49
C THR A 223 -38.90 61.46 28.79
N GLU A 224 -38.92 62.60 29.48
CA GLU A 224 -40.06 63.07 30.30
C GLU A 224 -40.32 64.57 30.10
#